data_AF-A0A6M0G1L9-F1
#
_entry.id   AF-A0A6M0G1L9-F1
#
_cell.length_a   1.000
_cell.length_b   1.000
_cell.length_c   1.000
_cell.angle_alpha   90.00
_cell.angle_beta   90.00
_cell.angle_gamma   90.00
#
_symmetry.space_group_name_H-M   'P 1'
#
loop_
_entity.id
_entity.type
_entity.pdbx_description
1 polymer ?
#
loop_
_entity_poly.entity_id
_entity_poly.type
_entity_poly.pdbx_seq_one_letter_code
_entity_poly.pdbx_strand_id
1 'polypeptide(L)'
;LFWLASGESAHAYINVSFIVTCIQIVELIMLYELLFKVEPKTLVLIDEPELSLHVGWQVEFIKDLQEITKLADLDILMATHSPDIIQNRWDLTVELKGIET
;
A
#
# COMPACT_ATOMS: atom_id res chain seq x y z
N LEU A 1 -2.88 -17.93 0.56
CA LEU A 1 -2.22 -18.88 -0.36
C LEU A 1 -2.12 -18.23 -1.73
N PHE A 2 -0.99 -17.63 -2.08
CA PHE A 2 -0.52 -17.63 -3.48
C PHE A 2 0.99 -17.33 -3.51
N TRP A 3 1.72 -18.18 -4.22
CA TRP A 3 3.15 -18.13 -4.50
C TRP A 3 3.27 -17.98 -6.00
N LEU A 4 4.13 -17.09 -6.49
CA LEU A 4 4.71 -17.19 -7.82
C LEU A 4 6.13 -16.63 -7.77
N ALA A 5 7.09 -17.55 -7.93
CA ALA A 5 8.48 -17.25 -8.22
C ALA A 5 8.76 -17.46 -9.72
N SER A 6 9.74 -16.68 -10.20
CA SER A 6 10.70 -16.92 -11.29
C SER A 6 10.29 -16.88 -12.77
N GLY A 7 11.18 -16.26 -13.57
CA GLY A 7 11.37 -16.55 -15.01
C GLY A 7 11.69 -15.31 -15.87
N GLU A 8 12.95 -15.19 -16.31
CA GLU A 8 13.47 -14.18 -17.24
C GLU A 8 12.77 -14.22 -18.63
N SER A 9 12.23 -13.09 -19.10
CA SER A 9 11.91 -12.77 -20.50
C SER A 9 11.49 -11.30 -20.56
N ALA A 10 12.07 -10.45 -21.40
CA ALA A 10 11.79 -9.01 -21.47
C ALA A 10 10.29 -8.67 -21.67
N HIS A 11 9.56 -8.60 -20.57
CA HIS A 11 8.19 -8.17 -20.38
C HIS A 11 8.26 -7.14 -19.26
N ALA A 12 7.43 -6.09 -19.29
CA ALA A 12 7.30 -5.18 -18.15
C ALA A 12 6.68 -5.98 -16.99
N TYR A 13 7.50 -6.65 -16.20
CA TYR A 13 7.08 -7.28 -14.96
C TYR A 13 6.74 -6.14 -14.01
N ILE A 14 5.45 -5.91 -13.77
CA ILE A 14 5.05 -5.20 -12.55
C ILE A 14 5.35 -6.19 -11.44
N ASN A 15 6.44 -5.94 -10.72
CA ASN A 15 6.68 -6.64 -9.47
C ASN A 15 5.48 -6.30 -8.57
N VAL A 16 4.76 -7.31 -8.09
CA VAL A 16 3.68 -7.12 -7.13
C VAL A 16 4.19 -7.61 -5.79
N SER A 17 4.38 -6.68 -4.86
CA SER A 17 4.77 -7.01 -3.49
C SER A 17 3.56 -6.84 -2.58
N PHE A 18 3.19 -7.92 -1.90
CA PHE A 18 2.10 -7.89 -0.93
C PHE A 18 2.67 -7.50 0.42
N ILE A 19 2.47 -6.25 0.82
CA ILE A 19 2.92 -5.74 2.10
C ILE A 19 1.66 -5.49 2.93
N VAL A 20 1.28 -6.53 3.68
CA VAL A 20 0.35 -6.58 4.82
C VAL A 20 -0.86 -7.50 4.62
N THR A 21 -0.99 -8.42 5.58
CA THR A 21 -2.25 -8.97 6.11
C THR A 21 -2.40 -8.44 7.53
N CYS A 22 -3.63 -8.20 8.00
CA CYS A 22 -4.07 -7.46 9.22
C CYS A 22 -3.45 -7.82 10.60
N ILE A 23 -2.39 -8.63 10.67
CA ILE A 23 -1.81 -9.12 11.92
C ILE A 23 -0.43 -8.47 12.10
N GLN A 24 -0.45 -7.23 12.62
CA GLN A 24 0.63 -6.58 13.37
C GLN A 24 1.88 -6.12 12.60
N ILE A 25 1.75 -5.19 11.64
CA ILE A 25 2.91 -4.38 11.20
C ILE A 25 2.90 -3.02 11.92
N VAL A 26 3.94 -2.74 12.72
CA VAL A 26 4.18 -1.41 13.31
C VAL A 26 4.65 -0.45 12.21
N GLU A 27 4.17 0.79 12.18
CA GLU A 27 4.47 1.81 11.14
C GLU A 27 5.93 1.81 10.66
N LEU A 28 6.88 1.84 11.60
CA LEU A 28 8.31 1.88 11.30
C LEU A 28 8.81 0.68 10.46
N ILE A 29 8.25 -0.51 10.71
CA ILE A 29 8.60 -1.71 9.96
C ILE A 29 8.06 -1.62 8.54
N MET A 30 6.84 -1.11 8.37
CA MET A 30 6.25 -0.89 7.03
C MET A 30 7.10 0.10 6.22
N LEU A 31 7.46 1.23 6.83
CA LEU A 31 8.30 2.24 6.19
C LEU A 31 9.66 1.65 5.78
N TYR A 32 10.27 0.84 6.64
CA TYR A 32 11.54 0.18 6.34
C TYR A 32 11.42 -0.79 5.15
N GLU A 33 10.38 -1.62 5.10
CA GLU A 33 10.15 -2.55 3.99
C GLU A 33 9.96 -1.77 2.67
N LEU A 34 9.11 -0.74 2.68
CA LEU A 34 8.82 0.10 1.50
C LEU A 34 10.05 0.83 0.97
N LEU A 35 10.90 1.36 1.86
CA LEU A 35 12.05 2.16 1.47
C LEU A 35 13.27 1.32 1.05
N PHE A 36 13.48 0.16 1.67
CA PHE A 36 14.76 -0.56 1.55
C PHE A 36 14.67 -1.97 0.97
N LYS A 37 13.48 -2.59 0.96
CA LYS A 37 13.31 -3.97 0.48
C LYS A 37 12.48 -4.08 -0.78
N VAL A 38 11.60 -3.12 -1.04
CA VAL A 38 10.82 -3.09 -2.28
C VAL A 38 11.70 -2.64 -3.44
N GLU A 39 11.69 -3.40 -4.52
CA GLU A 39 12.37 -3.01 -5.76
C GLU A 39 11.62 -1.84 -6.43
N PRO A 40 12.32 -0.93 -7.11
CA PRO A 40 11.67 0.09 -7.93
C PRO A 40 10.70 -0.52 -8.96
N LYS A 41 9.67 0.24 -9.32
CA LYS A 41 8.58 -0.14 -10.25
C LYS A 41 7.73 -1.31 -9.76
N THR A 42 7.58 -1.41 -8.45
CA THR A 42 6.73 -2.40 -7.79
C THR A 42 5.38 -1.79 -7.46
N LEU A 43 4.30 -2.55 -7.70
CA LEU A 43 2.98 -2.27 -7.15
C LEU A 43 2.88 -2.90 -5.76
N VAL A 44 2.66 -2.06 -4.75
CA VAL A 44 2.44 -2.46 -3.37
C VAL A 44 0.95 -2.45 -3.06
N LEU A 45 0.46 -3.54 -2.49
CA LEU A 45 -0.92 -3.67 -2.00
C LEU A 45 -0.95 -3.62 -0.48
N ILE A 46 -1.74 -2.72 0.09
CA ILE A 46 -1.92 -2.52 1.54
C ILE A 46 -3.39 -2.72 1.90
N ASP A 47 -3.67 -3.54 2.92
CA ASP A 47 -5.03 -3.82 3.41
C ASP A 47 -5.15 -3.49 4.89
N GLU A 48 -6.23 -2.78 5.26
CA GLU A 48 -6.56 -2.30 6.61
C GLU A 48 -5.38 -1.73 7.45
N PRO A 49 -4.62 -0.75 6.92
CA PRO A 49 -3.47 -0.19 7.63
C PRO A 49 -3.82 0.51 8.96
N GLU A 50 -5.08 0.94 9.15
CA GLU A 50 -5.55 1.59 10.36
C GLU A 50 -5.49 0.70 11.62
N LEU A 51 -5.51 -0.62 11.46
CA LEU A 51 -5.52 -1.55 12.60
C LEU A 51 -4.19 -1.54 13.37
N SER A 52 -3.11 -1.07 12.76
CA SER A 52 -1.79 -1.03 13.37
C SER A 52 -1.22 0.37 13.57
N LEU A 53 -1.95 1.42 13.17
CA LEU A 53 -1.55 2.82 13.29
C LEU A 53 -2.26 3.54 14.43
N HIS A 54 -1.49 4.32 15.20
CA HIS A 54 -2.06 5.31 16.12
C HIS A 54 -2.83 6.37 15.31
N VAL A 55 -3.92 6.93 15.85
CA VAL A 55 -4.81 7.84 15.09
C VAL A 55 -4.09 9.05 14.49
N GLY A 56 -3.10 9.61 15.20
CA GLY A 56 -2.30 10.73 14.69
C GLY A 56 -1.45 10.37 13.46
N TRP A 57 -1.08 9.10 13.31
CA TRP A 57 -0.36 8.60 12.16
C TRP A 57 -1.28 8.24 11.00
N GLN A 58 -2.52 7.81 11.29
CA GLN A 58 -3.53 7.64 10.24
C GLN A 58 -3.71 8.91 9.41
N VAL A 59 -3.71 10.06 10.09
CA VAL A 59 -3.75 11.38 9.45
C VAL A 59 -2.54 11.58 8.53
N GLU A 60 -1.30 11.42 9.00
CA GLU A 60 -0.14 11.69 8.13
C GLU A 60 0.14 10.59 7.07
N PHE A 61 -0.52 9.44 7.17
CA PHE A 61 -0.17 8.24 6.41
C PHE A 61 -0.13 8.42 4.89
N ILE A 62 -1.16 9.01 4.27
CA ILE A 62 -1.19 9.22 2.81
C ILE A 62 -0.02 10.10 2.36
N LYS A 63 0.32 11.12 3.16
CA LYS A 63 1.39 12.06 2.83
C LYS A 63 2.75 11.35 2.86
N ASP A 64 3.00 10.52 3.87
CA ASP A 64 4.23 9.74 3.97
C ASP A 64 4.37 8.75 2.80
N LEU A 65 3.28 8.07 2.43
CA LEU A 65 3.26 7.19 1.25
C LEU A 65 3.51 7.95 -0.06
N GLN A 66 3.00 9.18 -0.19
CA GLN A 66 3.27 10.03 -1.35
C GLN A 66 4.73 10.49 -1.43
N GLU A 67 5.43 10.61 -0.30
CA GLU A 67 6.87 10.87 -0.29
C GLU A 67 7.66 9.62 -0.68
N ILE A 68 7.27 8.46 -0.16
CA ILE A 68 7.91 7.17 -0.45
C ILE A 68 7.79 6.79 -1.92
N THR A 69 6.59 6.90 -2.51
CA THR A 69 6.33 6.62 -3.94
C THR A 69 7.27 7.44 -4.84
N LYS A 70 7.55 8.70 -4.48
CA LYS A 70 8.49 9.57 -5.21
C LYS A 70 9.96 9.20 -5.00
N LEU A 71 10.31 8.74 -3.80
CA LEU A 71 11.70 8.41 -3.44
C LEU A 71 12.11 7.04 -3.99
N ALA A 72 11.22 6.05 -3.94
CA ALA A 72 11.50 4.66 -4.26
C ALA A 72 10.94 4.21 -5.62
N ASP A 73 10.31 5.10 -6.39
CA ASP A 73 9.72 4.82 -7.72
C ASP A 73 8.75 3.64 -7.67
N LEU A 74 7.75 3.68 -6.78
CA LEU A 74 6.78 2.60 -6.56
C LEU A 74 5.34 3.10 -6.63
N ASP A 75 4.43 2.17 -6.92
CA ASP A 75 2.99 2.40 -6.95
C ASP A 75 2.32 1.74 -5.74
N ILE A 76 1.31 2.39 -5.15
CA ILE A 76 0.60 1.86 -3.99
C ILE A 76 -0.89 1.83 -4.27
N LEU A 77 -1.52 0.68 -4.01
CA LEU A 77 -2.97 0.52 -3.94
C LEU A 77 -3.36 0.06 -2.53
N MET A 78 -4.34 0.72 -1.95
CA MET A 78 -4.75 0.51 -0.57
C MET A 78 -6.25 0.31 -0.45
N ALA A 79 -6.65 -0.63 0.40
CA ALA A 79 -8.00 -0.73 0.94
C ALA A 79 -7.98 -0.30 2.41
N THR A 80 -8.90 0.60 2.78
CA THR A 80 -9.04 1.09 4.15
C THR A 80 -10.50 1.37 4.46
N HIS A 81 -10.89 1.12 5.70
CA HIS A 81 -12.17 1.49 6.28
C HIS A 81 -12.09 2.79 7.09
N SER A 82 -10.88 3.34 7.30
CA SER A 82 -10.66 4.52 8.15
C SER A 82 -10.85 5.84 7.38
N PRO A 83 -11.85 6.66 7.75
CA PRO A 83 -11.97 8.02 7.23
C PRO A 83 -10.80 8.91 7.63
N ASP A 84 -10.14 8.63 8.76
CA ASP A 84 -8.98 9.38 9.24
C ASP A 84 -7.76 9.20 8.33
N ILE A 85 -7.66 8.08 7.62
CA ILE A 85 -6.64 7.87 6.58
C ILE A 85 -6.98 8.66 5.31
N ILE A 86 -8.22 8.59 4.84
CA ILE A 86 -8.66 9.27 3.61
C ILE A 86 -8.60 10.79 3.76
N GLN A 87 -9.00 11.29 4.93
CA GLN A 87 -9.18 12.72 5.21
C GLN A 87 -9.96 13.45 4.10
N ASN A 88 -9.30 14.42 3.46
CA ASN A 88 -9.84 15.24 2.37
C ASN A 88 -9.40 14.72 0.99
N ARG A 89 -8.73 13.56 0.91
CA ARG A 89 -8.16 12.99 -0.32
C ARG A 89 -9.09 12.00 -1.02
N TRP A 90 -10.39 12.33 -1.07
CA TRP A 90 -11.38 11.55 -1.81
C TRP A 90 -11.10 11.49 -3.32
N ASP A 91 -10.29 12.43 -3.84
CA ASP A 91 -9.76 12.40 -5.21
C ASP A 91 -8.96 11.13 -5.53
N LEU A 92 -8.39 10.48 -4.51
CA LEU A 92 -7.61 9.25 -4.64
C LEU A 92 -8.43 7.98 -4.39
N THR A 93 -9.74 8.10 -4.13
CA THR A 93 -10.57 6.96 -3.72
C THR A 93 -11.46 6.47 -4.86
N VAL A 94 -11.66 5.16 -4.90
CA VAL A 94 -12.65 4.51 -5.76
C VAL A 94 -13.57 3.70 -4.86
N GLU A 95 -14.86 4.04 -4.87
CA GLU A 95 -15.88 3.30 -4.11
C GLU A 95 -16.14 1.94 -4.75
N LEU A 96 -16.07 0.88 -3.93
CA LEU A 96 -16.47 -0.46 -4.35
C LEU A 96 -18.00 -0.54 -4.36
N LYS A 97 -18.60 -0.44 -5.54
CA LYS A 97 -20.04 -0.65 -5.73
C LYS A 97 -20.34 -2.14 -5.89
N GLY A 98 -21.33 -2.62 -5.16
CA GLY A 98 -21.89 -3.95 -5.38
C GLY A 98 -22.58 -4.05 -6.74
N ILE A 99 -22.74 -5.26 -7.25
CA ILE A 99 -23.55 -5.50 -8.44
C ILE A 99 -25.00 -5.12 -8.07
N GLU A 100 -25.54 -4.11 -8.75
CA GLU A 100 -26.94 -3.73 -8.61
C GLU A 100 -27.80 -4.90 -9.13
N THR A 101 -28.42 -5.64 -8.21
CA THR A 101 -29.38 -6.72 -8.49
C THR A 101 -30.77 -6.17 -8.76
#